data_AF-A0A2C5XJV3-F1
#
_entry.id   AF-A0A2C5XJV3-F1
#
_cell.length_a   1.000
_cell.length_b   1.000
_cell.length_c   1.000
_cell.angle_alpha   90.00
_cell.angle_beta   90.00
_cell.angle_gamma   90.00
#
_symmetry.space_group_name_H-M   'P 1'
#
loop_
_entity.id
_entity.type
_entity.pdbx_description
1 polymer ?
#
loop_
_entity_poly.entity_id
_entity_poly.type
_entity_poly.pdbx_seq_one_letter_code
_entity_poly.pdbx_strand_id
1 'polypeptide(L)'
;MKTSIASLLTSVTASLAASPSGFLPSSINPLIVAYGKNTVVDGVVMAQNETQTAPTLATSSHLQGTFSIFMIDSNVPSNTTSSGTTTLLHWALTGLSSSNVSTNLNGEPAHILKPTSNSTAPLAKYIGPAPPARVPLSHQYTLILVNDTSLTSSNRKRLQKAADKRLGFDAPTVLGATNLSLDTVAASYFNVTNSAKGLVDTGSGLNSTTGNSDRGGSGSGSGSGSGSSSGSGSSSGSGSARGSGGSSSNRPAQTNPAASGSGVANSTSISTSGPNPSTTGVISAARELELSRAATVVICLITVGAGFVGL
;
A
#
# COMPACT_ATOMS: atom_id res chain seq x y z
N MET A 1 -35.22 21.65 44.22
CA MET A 1 -34.43 22.05 43.04
C MET A 1 -33.37 20.98 42.82
N LYS A 2 -33.46 20.20 41.74
CA LYS A 2 -32.47 19.16 41.41
C LYS A 2 -31.83 19.54 40.08
N THR A 3 -30.57 19.91 40.14
CA THR A 3 -29.73 20.31 39.01
C THR A 3 -29.28 19.06 38.28
N SER A 4 -29.80 18.82 37.07
CA SER A 4 -29.29 17.76 36.18
C SER A 4 -28.07 18.28 35.43
N ILE A 5 -26.94 17.59 35.59
CA ILE A 5 -25.68 17.88 34.92
C ILE A 5 -25.73 17.26 33.53
N ALA A 6 -25.77 18.09 32.49
CA ALA A 6 -25.68 17.66 31.10
C ALA A 6 -24.23 17.22 30.78
N SER A 7 -24.05 15.94 30.44
CA SER A 7 -22.78 15.43 29.93
C SER A 7 -22.59 15.85 28.47
N LEU A 8 -21.51 16.58 28.21
CA LEU A 8 -21.10 17.03 26.88
C LEU A 8 -20.31 15.91 26.20
N LEU A 9 -20.88 15.26 25.17
CA LEU A 9 -20.16 14.31 24.31
C LEU A 9 -19.18 15.08 23.42
N THR A 10 -17.89 14.95 23.67
CA THR A 10 -16.83 15.40 22.77
C THR A 10 -16.54 14.32 21.73
N SER A 11 -17.10 14.46 20.52
CA SER A 11 -16.74 13.66 19.36
C SER A 11 -15.39 14.15 18.80
N VAL A 12 -14.31 13.41 19.07
CA VAL A 12 -13.01 13.63 18.42
C VAL A 12 -13.10 13.08 16.99
N THR A 13 -13.40 13.92 16.01
CA THR A 13 -13.30 13.59 14.58
C THR A 13 -11.91 13.97 14.07
N ALA A 14 -10.91 13.13 14.33
CA ALA A 14 -9.62 13.21 13.65
C ALA A 14 -9.52 12.07 12.63
N SER A 15 -10.11 12.27 11.45
CA SER A 15 -9.96 11.35 10.31
C SER A 15 -9.55 12.13 9.08
N LEU A 16 -8.25 12.40 8.91
CA LEU A 16 -7.69 12.76 7.61
C LEU A 16 -6.21 12.38 7.54
N ALA A 17 -5.91 11.14 7.13
CA ALA A 17 -4.74 10.86 6.31
C ALA A 17 -4.91 9.50 5.62
N ALA A 18 -5.61 9.44 4.50
CA ALA A 18 -5.77 8.20 3.73
C ALA A 18 -4.48 7.80 2.99
N SER A 19 -3.57 8.73 2.68
CA SER A 19 -2.20 8.42 2.28
C SER A 19 -1.17 9.12 3.17
N PRO A 20 0.05 8.58 3.34
CA PRO A 20 1.12 9.26 4.05
C PRO A 20 1.41 10.64 3.44
N SER A 21 1.84 11.59 4.27
CA SER A 21 2.26 12.91 3.80
C SER A 21 3.37 12.79 2.75
N GLY A 22 3.22 13.47 1.61
CA GLY A 22 4.17 13.43 0.50
C GLY A 22 4.11 12.18 -0.38
N PHE A 23 3.26 11.19 -0.07
CA PHE A 23 3.04 10.04 -0.96
C PHE A 23 2.20 10.47 -2.16
N LEU A 24 2.61 10.05 -3.36
CA LEU A 24 1.85 10.28 -4.59
C LEU A 24 1.56 8.94 -5.30
N PRO A 25 0.38 8.80 -5.92
CA PRO A 25 -0.77 9.70 -5.81
C PRO A 25 -1.40 9.66 -4.41
N SER A 26 -1.92 10.80 -3.95
CA SER A 26 -2.51 10.95 -2.61
C SER A 26 -4.02 10.81 -2.63
N SER A 27 -4.61 10.37 -1.53
CA SER A 27 -6.06 10.47 -1.28
C SER A 27 -6.32 10.95 0.14
N ILE A 28 -7.48 11.57 0.33
CA ILE A 28 -8.03 11.94 1.65
C ILE A 28 -9.15 10.99 2.09
N ASN A 29 -9.66 10.15 1.19
CA ASN A 29 -10.75 9.22 1.53
C ASN A 29 -10.17 7.91 2.07
N PRO A 30 -10.59 7.45 3.25
CA PRO A 30 -10.03 6.26 3.86
C PRO A 30 -10.43 5.00 3.09
N LEU A 31 -9.45 4.12 2.90
CA LEU A 31 -9.64 2.72 2.49
C LEU A 31 -9.68 1.87 3.76
N ILE A 32 -10.75 1.12 3.97
CA ILE A 32 -10.82 0.18 5.10
C ILE A 32 -10.02 -1.07 4.69
N VAL A 33 -8.95 -1.35 5.42
CA VAL A 33 -8.09 -2.52 5.20
C VAL A 33 -8.18 -3.41 6.43
N ALA A 34 -8.50 -4.68 6.26
CA ALA A 34 -8.62 -5.64 7.37
C ALA A 34 -7.81 -6.91 7.12
N TYR A 35 -6.98 -7.26 8.09
CA TYR A 35 -6.25 -8.52 8.16
C TYR A 35 -6.93 -9.45 9.17
N GLY A 36 -7.77 -10.35 8.69
CA GLY A 36 -8.62 -11.16 9.56
C GLY A 36 -9.55 -10.30 10.41
N LYS A 37 -9.40 -10.36 11.74
CA LYS A 37 -10.21 -9.59 12.70
C LYS A 37 -9.64 -8.21 13.03
N ASN A 38 -8.48 -7.86 12.48
CA ASN A 38 -7.79 -6.62 12.80
C ASN A 38 -7.98 -5.63 11.64
N THR A 39 -8.67 -4.53 11.91
CA THR A 39 -8.76 -3.40 10.98
C THR A 39 -7.52 -2.53 11.13
N VAL A 40 -6.89 -2.19 10.02
CA VAL A 40 -5.75 -1.29 9.96
C VAL A 40 -6.19 0.11 10.38
N VAL A 41 -5.40 0.72 11.26
CA VAL A 41 -5.47 2.14 11.58
C VAL A 41 -4.28 2.83 10.91
N ASP A 42 -4.53 3.93 10.22
CA ASP A 42 -3.51 4.57 9.40
C ASP A 42 -2.27 4.98 10.22
N GLY A 43 -1.10 4.57 9.76
CA GLY A 43 0.20 4.83 10.41
C GLY A 43 0.54 3.91 11.60
N VAL A 44 -0.37 3.05 12.04
CA VAL A 44 -0.11 2.11 13.14
C VAL A 44 0.79 0.95 12.69
N VAL A 45 1.56 0.41 13.62
CA VAL A 45 2.39 -0.78 13.40
C VAL A 45 1.51 -2.03 13.49
N MET A 46 1.53 -2.84 12.43
CA MET A 46 0.86 -4.15 12.36
C MET A 46 1.87 -5.27 12.60
N ALA A 47 1.43 -6.36 13.21
CA ALA A 47 2.26 -7.53 13.41
C ALA A 47 2.57 -8.23 12.07
N GLN A 48 3.83 -8.64 11.88
CA GLN A 48 4.26 -9.24 10.62
C GLN A 48 3.47 -10.52 10.29
N ASN A 49 3.24 -11.40 11.27
CA ASN A 49 2.51 -12.66 11.08
C ASN A 49 1.05 -12.45 10.66
N GLU A 50 0.39 -11.37 11.09
CA GLU A 50 -0.99 -11.06 10.74
C GLU A 50 -1.15 -10.57 9.30
N THR A 51 -0.08 -10.00 8.75
CA THR A 51 -0.07 -9.40 7.41
C THR A 51 0.42 -10.35 6.32
N GLN A 52 0.53 -11.66 6.60
CA GLN A 52 1.04 -12.61 5.60
C GLN A 52 0.03 -13.01 4.51
N THR A 53 -1.25 -12.72 4.72
CA THR A 53 -2.33 -12.99 3.75
C THR A 53 -2.90 -11.69 3.22
N ALA A 54 -3.31 -11.66 1.94
CA ALA A 54 -3.94 -10.46 1.36
C ALA A 54 -5.13 -9.97 2.20
N PRO A 55 -5.25 -8.65 2.45
CA PRO A 55 -6.30 -8.13 3.30
C PRO A 55 -7.66 -8.14 2.61
N THR A 56 -8.72 -8.05 3.41
CA THR A 56 -10.04 -7.62 2.93
C THR A 56 -10.01 -6.11 2.76
N LEU A 57 -10.50 -5.62 1.62
CA LEU A 57 -10.59 -4.21 1.29
C LEU A 57 -12.05 -3.78 1.30
N ALA A 58 -12.33 -2.60 1.82
CA ALA A 58 -13.67 -2.02 1.80
C ALA A 58 -13.65 -0.49 1.83
N THR A 59 -14.80 0.12 1.60
CA THR A 59 -15.03 1.56 1.74
C THR A 59 -16.25 1.83 2.60
N SER A 60 -16.31 3.01 3.23
CA SER A 60 -17.47 3.41 4.05
C SER A 60 -18.73 3.68 3.22
N SER A 61 -18.55 4.00 1.93
CA SER A 61 -19.62 4.20 0.95
C SER A 61 -19.44 3.26 -0.24
N HIS A 62 -20.56 2.93 -0.89
CA HIS A 62 -20.55 2.20 -2.15
C HIS A 62 -19.86 3.02 -3.25
N LEU A 63 -18.93 2.39 -3.97
CA LEU A 63 -18.25 3.00 -5.11
C LEU A 63 -18.76 2.41 -6.43
N GLN A 64 -19.05 3.28 -7.40
CA GLN A 64 -19.47 2.87 -8.74
C GLN A 64 -18.25 2.74 -9.68
N GLY A 65 -18.22 1.66 -10.47
CA GLY A 65 -17.18 1.40 -11.46
C GLY A 65 -16.35 0.16 -11.12
N THR A 66 -15.19 0.06 -11.76
CA THR A 66 -14.17 -0.94 -11.45
C THR A 66 -12.94 -0.27 -10.85
N PHE A 67 -12.22 -1.00 -10.00
CA PHE A 67 -11.08 -0.47 -9.25
C PHE A 67 -9.86 -1.39 -9.32
N SER A 68 -8.70 -0.77 -9.22
CA SER A 68 -7.41 -1.42 -9.03
C SER A 68 -6.84 -1.08 -7.65
N ILE A 69 -6.25 -2.06 -6.98
CA ILE A 69 -5.48 -1.86 -5.75
C ILE A 69 -3.99 -2.02 -6.02
N PHE A 70 -3.17 -1.16 -5.42
CA PHE A 70 -1.72 -1.30 -5.35
C PHE A 70 -1.27 -1.19 -3.90
N MET A 71 -0.43 -2.14 -3.45
CA MET A 71 0.24 -2.09 -2.15
C MET A 71 1.74 -1.90 -2.36
N ILE A 72 2.29 -0.82 -1.82
CA ILE A 72 3.65 -0.36 -2.08
C ILE A 72 4.38 -0.16 -0.75
N ASP A 73 5.55 -0.79 -0.64
CA ASP A 73 6.53 -0.52 0.43
C ASP A 73 7.44 0.61 -0.02
N SER A 74 7.56 1.70 0.75
CA SER A 74 8.38 2.87 0.39
C SER A 74 9.76 2.91 1.06
N ASN A 75 10.08 1.91 1.88
CA ASN A 75 11.24 1.94 2.77
C ASN A 75 12.22 0.79 2.54
N VAL A 76 12.19 0.16 1.37
CA VAL A 76 13.11 -0.95 1.06
C VAL A 76 14.55 -0.43 1.01
N PRO A 77 15.49 -0.94 1.82
CA PRO A 77 16.88 -0.51 1.76
C PRO A 77 17.48 -0.75 0.37
N SER A 78 18.12 0.27 -0.20
CA SER A 78 18.90 0.11 -1.43
C SER A 78 20.21 -0.65 -1.15
N ASN A 79 20.63 -1.50 -2.07
CA ASN A 79 21.94 -2.16 -2.04
C ASN A 79 23.08 -1.29 -2.60
N THR A 80 22.76 -0.10 -3.12
CA THR A 80 23.75 0.89 -3.54
C THR A 80 24.37 1.57 -2.32
N THR A 81 25.64 1.97 -2.40
CA THR A 81 26.44 2.50 -1.28
C THR A 81 25.92 3.82 -0.67
N SER A 82 24.89 4.43 -1.25
CA SER A 82 24.13 5.53 -0.69
C SER A 82 22.98 5.00 0.17
N SER A 83 22.83 5.53 1.38
CA SER A 83 21.83 5.17 2.41
C SER A 83 20.36 5.45 2.02
N GLY A 84 20.00 5.27 0.76
CA GLY A 84 18.67 5.52 0.23
C GLY A 84 17.74 4.31 0.39
N THR A 85 16.44 4.59 0.45
CA THR A 85 15.41 3.57 0.26
C THR A 85 14.92 3.57 -1.18
N THR A 86 14.33 2.46 -1.60
CA THR A 86 13.58 2.29 -2.84
C THR A 86 12.19 1.76 -2.53
N THR A 87 11.36 1.60 -3.56
CA THR A 87 10.01 1.08 -3.42
C THR A 87 9.92 -0.39 -3.79
N LEU A 88 8.91 -1.10 -3.29
CA LEU A 88 8.58 -2.45 -3.72
C LEU A 88 7.07 -2.62 -3.85
N LEU A 89 6.62 -3.14 -4.98
CA LEU A 89 5.23 -3.52 -5.18
C LEU A 89 4.93 -4.89 -4.55
N HIS A 90 4.15 -4.88 -3.47
CA HIS A 90 3.71 -6.07 -2.75
C HIS A 90 2.51 -6.74 -3.41
N TRP A 91 1.57 -5.95 -3.91
CA TRP A 91 0.33 -6.45 -4.49
C TRP A 91 -0.20 -5.48 -5.54
N ALA A 92 -0.67 -6.02 -6.66
CA ALA A 92 -1.47 -5.27 -7.62
C ALA A 92 -2.57 -6.16 -8.20
N LEU A 93 -3.81 -5.70 -8.08
CA LEU A 93 -4.99 -6.43 -8.54
C LEU A 93 -5.98 -5.44 -9.18
N THR A 94 -6.47 -5.79 -10.37
CA THR A 94 -7.38 -4.96 -11.18
C THR A 94 -8.78 -5.54 -11.21
N GLY A 95 -9.78 -4.73 -11.58
CA GLY A 95 -11.14 -5.22 -11.81
C GLY A 95 -11.86 -5.64 -10.53
N LEU A 96 -11.64 -4.90 -9.44
CA LEU A 96 -12.44 -4.96 -8.23
C LEU A 96 -13.75 -4.19 -8.42
N SER A 97 -14.83 -4.63 -7.78
CA SER A 97 -16.08 -3.87 -7.64
C SER A 97 -16.48 -3.75 -6.18
N SER A 98 -17.09 -2.63 -5.82
CA SER A 98 -17.65 -2.41 -4.48
C SER A 98 -18.98 -3.16 -4.33
N SER A 99 -19.23 -3.72 -3.14
CA SER A 99 -20.52 -4.34 -2.81
C SER A 99 -21.63 -3.29 -2.75
N ASN A 100 -22.77 -3.55 -3.40
CA ASN A 100 -23.96 -2.70 -3.28
C ASN A 100 -24.57 -2.72 -1.87
N VAL A 101 -24.27 -3.77 -1.09
CA VAL A 101 -24.80 -3.96 0.27
C VAL A 101 -23.68 -3.73 1.27
N SER A 102 -23.94 -2.86 2.25
CA SER A 102 -23.06 -2.65 3.39
C SER A 102 -23.12 -3.86 4.32
N THR A 103 -21.96 -4.30 4.79
CA THR A 103 -21.80 -5.42 5.71
C THR A 103 -20.96 -4.99 6.90
N ASN A 104 -21.15 -5.61 8.07
CA ASN A 104 -20.30 -5.34 9.22
C ASN A 104 -18.90 -5.97 9.00
N LEU A 105 -17.86 -5.13 8.95
CA LEU A 105 -16.46 -5.54 8.92
C LEU A 105 -15.80 -5.07 10.22
N ASN A 106 -15.54 -6.02 11.13
CA ASN A 106 -14.92 -5.77 12.44
C ASN A 106 -15.61 -4.68 13.27
N GLY A 107 -16.95 -4.64 13.26
CA GLY A 107 -17.74 -3.68 14.03
C GLY A 107 -18.24 -2.49 13.23
N GLU A 108 -17.66 -2.20 12.06
CA GLU A 108 -18.01 -1.02 11.26
C GLU A 108 -18.79 -1.40 9.98
N PRO A 109 -19.80 -0.61 9.56
CA PRO A 109 -20.48 -0.82 8.28
C PRO A 109 -19.53 -0.51 7.12
N ALA A 110 -19.39 -1.44 6.19
CA ALA A 110 -18.44 -1.34 5.08
C ALA A 110 -18.93 -2.01 3.80
N HIS A 111 -18.57 -1.43 2.66
CA HIS A 111 -18.81 -1.96 1.33
C HIS A 111 -17.56 -2.69 0.83
N ILE A 112 -17.56 -4.02 0.93
CA ILE A 112 -16.41 -4.86 0.58
C ILE A 112 -16.12 -4.78 -0.93
N LEU A 113 -14.84 -4.61 -1.27
CA LEU A 113 -14.33 -4.69 -2.63
C LEU A 113 -13.97 -6.14 -2.97
N LYS A 114 -14.48 -6.66 -4.09
CA LYS A 114 -14.22 -8.03 -4.54
C LYS A 114 -13.84 -8.06 -6.02
N PRO A 115 -13.00 -9.02 -6.46
CA PRO A 115 -12.80 -9.27 -7.88
C PRO A 115 -14.13 -9.49 -8.58
N THR A 116 -14.33 -8.82 -9.71
CA THR A 116 -15.48 -9.08 -10.59
C THR A 116 -15.35 -10.45 -11.28
N SER A 117 -16.43 -10.97 -11.85
CA SER A 117 -16.40 -12.20 -12.66
C SER A 117 -15.47 -12.11 -13.87
N ASN A 118 -15.21 -10.89 -14.35
CA ASN A 118 -14.29 -10.59 -15.44
C ASN A 118 -12.89 -10.17 -14.93
N SER A 119 -12.66 -10.25 -13.61
CA SER A 119 -11.36 -9.93 -13.06
C SER A 119 -10.33 -10.93 -13.59
N THR A 120 -9.23 -10.36 -14.03
CA THR A 120 -8.10 -11.10 -14.57
C THR A 120 -7.16 -11.50 -13.43
N ALA A 121 -6.20 -12.39 -13.71
CA ALA A 121 -5.18 -12.70 -12.72
C ALA A 121 -4.51 -11.42 -12.17
N PRO A 122 -4.13 -11.39 -10.87
CA PRO A 122 -3.44 -10.24 -10.29
C PRO A 122 -2.22 -9.84 -11.12
N LEU A 123 -2.04 -8.52 -11.33
CA LEU A 123 -0.85 -8.01 -12.01
C LEU A 123 0.41 -8.37 -11.22
N ALA A 124 0.34 -8.29 -9.90
CA ALA A 124 1.35 -8.80 -8.99
C ALA A 124 0.63 -9.52 -7.85
N LYS A 125 0.87 -10.83 -7.69
CA LYS A 125 0.35 -11.61 -6.56
C LYS A 125 0.77 -10.99 -5.22
N TYR A 126 -0.09 -11.07 -4.22
CA TYR A 126 0.21 -10.56 -2.88
C TYR A 126 1.46 -11.24 -2.31
N ILE A 127 2.36 -10.43 -1.74
CA ILE A 127 3.47 -10.86 -0.89
C ILE A 127 3.31 -10.11 0.43
N GLY A 128 3.27 -10.83 1.55
CA GLY A 128 3.13 -10.22 2.87
C GLY A 128 4.32 -9.30 3.21
N PRO A 129 4.12 -8.25 4.03
CA PRO A 129 5.19 -7.49 4.64
C PRO A 129 6.24 -8.41 5.30
N ALA A 130 7.51 -8.12 5.01
CA ALA A 130 8.65 -8.83 5.57
C ALA A 130 9.89 -7.92 5.55
N PRO A 131 9.86 -6.79 6.27
CA PRO A 131 10.99 -5.88 6.33
C PRO A 131 12.26 -6.66 6.74
N PRO A 132 13.43 -6.42 6.11
CA PRO A 132 14.66 -7.08 6.49
C PRO A 132 15.15 -6.58 7.86
N ALA A 133 16.04 -7.34 8.50
CA ALA A 133 16.70 -6.92 9.74
C ALA A 133 17.85 -5.92 9.45
N ARG A 134 17.54 -4.84 8.74
CA ARG A 134 18.46 -3.73 8.38
C ARG A 134 17.70 -2.42 8.44
N VAL A 135 18.40 -1.31 8.71
CA VAL A 135 17.77 0.02 8.84
C VAL A 135 17.22 0.50 7.48
N PRO A 136 15.98 1.05 7.43
CA PRO A 136 15.02 1.15 8.54
C PRO A 136 14.39 -0.20 8.89
N LEU A 137 14.30 -0.53 10.18
CA LEU A 137 13.69 -1.79 10.64
C LEU A 137 12.16 -1.79 10.47
N SER A 138 11.56 -0.61 10.38
CA SER A 138 10.13 -0.42 10.11
C SER A 138 9.94 0.06 8.69
N HIS A 139 9.08 -0.61 7.95
CA HIS A 139 8.71 -0.24 6.59
C HIS A 139 7.26 0.24 6.54
N GLN A 140 7.00 1.29 5.76
CA GLN A 140 5.67 1.79 5.48
C GLN A 140 5.08 1.13 4.25
N TYR A 141 3.89 0.56 4.41
CA TYR A 141 3.09 -0.07 3.37
C TYR A 141 1.88 0.79 3.07
N THR A 142 1.83 1.37 1.87
CA THR A 142 0.71 2.18 1.40
C THR A 142 -0.14 1.39 0.44
N LEU A 143 -1.45 1.36 0.69
CA LEU A 143 -2.47 0.79 -0.18
C LEU A 143 -3.22 1.93 -0.85
N ILE A 144 -3.20 1.98 -2.19
CA ILE A 144 -3.97 2.95 -2.98
C ILE A 144 -5.00 2.22 -3.83
N LEU A 145 -6.24 2.69 -3.74
CA LEU A 145 -7.36 2.25 -4.57
C LEU A 145 -7.60 3.29 -5.67
N VAL A 146 -7.57 2.83 -6.92
CA VAL A 146 -7.66 3.68 -8.11
C VAL A 146 -8.85 3.25 -8.95
N ASN A 147 -9.64 4.20 -9.47
CA ASN A 147 -10.72 3.88 -10.41
C ASN A 147 -10.11 3.45 -11.75
N ASP A 148 -10.40 2.23 -12.18
CA ASP A 148 -9.87 1.64 -13.41
C ASP A 148 -10.95 1.41 -14.49
N THR A 149 -12.11 2.05 -14.35
CA THR A 149 -13.25 1.90 -15.28
C THR A 149 -12.87 2.22 -16.74
N SER A 150 -11.93 3.15 -16.94
CA SER A 150 -11.42 3.56 -18.26
C SER A 150 -10.16 2.79 -18.70
N LEU A 151 -9.73 1.76 -17.95
CA LEU A 151 -8.48 1.06 -18.20
C LEU A 151 -8.55 0.23 -19.48
N THR A 152 -7.86 0.70 -20.52
CA THR A 152 -7.75 -0.03 -21.79
C THR A 152 -6.83 -1.25 -21.66
N SER A 153 -7.01 -2.24 -22.54
CA SER A 153 -6.12 -3.42 -22.63
C SER A 153 -4.64 -3.05 -22.85
N SER A 154 -4.36 -1.95 -23.56
CA SER A 154 -3.00 -1.45 -23.77
C SER A 154 -2.39 -0.92 -22.47
N ASN A 155 -3.15 -0.10 -21.73
CA ASN A 155 -2.70 0.43 -20.44
C ASN A 155 -2.57 -0.68 -19.40
N ARG A 156 -3.47 -1.67 -19.39
CA ARG A 156 -3.34 -2.86 -18.54
C ARG A 156 -2.04 -3.62 -18.81
N LYS A 157 -1.64 -3.80 -20.07
CA LYS A 157 -0.34 -4.43 -20.42
C LYS A 157 0.85 -3.61 -19.92
N ARG A 158 0.76 -2.27 -19.94
CA ARG A 158 1.79 -1.39 -19.37
C ARG A 158 1.88 -1.54 -17.86
N LEU A 159 0.75 -1.57 -17.16
CA LEU A 159 0.70 -1.85 -15.71
C LEU A 159 1.29 -3.22 -15.40
N GLN A 160 0.93 -4.26 -16.15
CA GLN A 160 1.51 -5.59 -15.99
C GLN A 160 3.03 -5.56 -16.09
N LYS A 161 3.57 -4.95 -17.16
CA LYS A 161 5.02 -4.84 -17.37
C LYS A 161 5.73 -4.09 -16.24
N ALA A 162 5.10 -3.06 -15.67
CA ALA A 162 5.63 -2.35 -14.52
C ALA A 162 5.57 -3.21 -13.25
N ALA A 163 4.44 -3.90 -13.03
CA ALA A 163 4.21 -4.77 -11.89
C ALA A 163 5.15 -5.99 -11.87
N ASP A 164 5.56 -6.51 -13.03
CA ASP A 164 6.50 -7.63 -13.15
C ASP A 164 7.88 -7.32 -12.54
N LYS A 165 8.31 -6.04 -12.55
CA LYS A 165 9.60 -5.62 -11.98
C LYS A 165 9.57 -5.51 -10.45
N ARG A 166 8.42 -5.11 -9.89
CA ARG A 166 8.13 -4.80 -8.47
C ARG A 166 9.08 -3.84 -7.75
N LEU A 167 10.38 -4.09 -7.74
CA LEU A 167 11.40 -3.25 -7.12
C LEU A 167 11.57 -1.95 -7.91
N GLY A 168 11.63 -0.82 -7.21
CA GLY A 168 11.62 0.50 -7.81
C GLY A 168 10.31 0.84 -8.52
N PHE A 169 9.19 0.27 -8.07
CA PHE A 169 7.87 0.61 -8.60
C PHE A 169 7.52 2.06 -8.25
N ASP A 170 7.55 2.93 -9.26
CA ASP A 170 7.20 4.34 -9.16
C ASP A 170 5.71 4.52 -9.52
N ALA A 171 4.85 4.57 -8.49
CA ALA A 171 3.42 4.69 -8.68
C ALA A 171 2.99 5.97 -9.42
N PRO A 172 3.52 7.18 -9.11
CA PRO A 172 3.23 8.39 -9.88
C PRO A 172 3.51 8.23 -11.38
N THR A 173 4.70 7.74 -11.74
CA THR A 173 5.09 7.58 -13.14
C THR A 173 4.27 6.51 -13.84
N VAL A 174 4.08 5.35 -13.20
CA VAL A 174 3.35 4.22 -13.78
C VAL A 174 1.87 4.54 -13.95
N LEU A 175 1.21 5.07 -12.93
CA LEU A 175 -0.21 5.42 -12.98
C LEU A 175 -0.45 6.61 -13.91
N GLY A 176 0.43 7.61 -13.89
CA GLY A 176 0.38 8.76 -14.81
C GLY A 176 0.46 8.33 -16.27
N ALA A 177 1.36 7.39 -16.62
CA ALA A 177 1.47 6.85 -17.97
C ALA A 177 0.25 6.03 -18.44
N THR A 178 -0.70 5.75 -17.54
CA THR A 178 -1.94 5.00 -17.82
C THR A 178 -3.21 5.85 -17.65
N ASN A 179 -3.04 7.15 -17.40
CA ASN A 179 -4.11 8.11 -17.06
C ASN A 179 -4.87 7.77 -15.77
N LEU A 180 -4.27 7.00 -14.86
CA LEU A 180 -4.88 6.57 -13.60
C LEU A 180 -4.45 7.41 -12.38
N SER A 181 -3.46 8.29 -12.51
CA SER A 181 -2.89 9.03 -11.36
C SER A 181 -3.89 9.99 -10.70
N LEU A 182 -4.81 10.55 -11.47
CA LEU A 182 -5.86 11.47 -10.98
C LEU A 182 -7.06 10.73 -10.39
N ASP A 183 -7.09 9.40 -10.51
CA ASP A 183 -8.25 8.57 -10.19
C ASP A 183 -8.07 7.82 -8.85
N THR A 184 -7.18 8.29 -7.98
CA THR A 184 -6.98 7.69 -6.66
C THR A 184 -8.20 8.00 -5.78
N VAL A 185 -9.02 6.99 -5.55
CA VAL A 185 -10.32 7.13 -4.86
C VAL A 185 -10.14 7.09 -3.36
N ALA A 186 -9.36 6.13 -2.86
CA ALA A 186 -9.15 5.92 -1.44
C ALA A 186 -7.75 5.37 -1.18
N ALA A 187 -7.26 5.52 0.04
CA ALA A 187 -5.98 4.95 0.43
C ALA A 187 -5.95 4.60 1.93
N SER A 188 -4.99 3.76 2.31
CA SER A 188 -4.65 3.49 3.71
C SER A 188 -3.16 3.18 3.79
N TYR A 189 -2.54 3.32 4.96
CA TYR A 189 -1.15 2.92 5.16
C TYR A 189 -0.89 2.40 6.56
N PHE A 190 0.06 1.51 6.70
CA PHE A 190 0.50 1.00 8.00
C PHE A 190 1.99 0.71 7.98
N ASN A 191 2.54 0.45 9.16
CA ASN A 191 3.94 0.08 9.32
C ASN A 191 4.05 -1.40 9.70
N VAL A 192 5.12 -2.07 9.27
CA VAL A 192 5.52 -3.36 9.86
C VAL A 192 6.97 -3.25 10.25
N THR A 193 7.29 -3.72 11.45
CA THR A 193 8.64 -3.67 12.01
C THR A 193 9.24 -5.07 12.06
N ASN A 194 10.49 -5.20 11.64
CA ASN A 194 11.27 -6.40 11.90
C ASN A 194 11.78 -6.35 13.35
N SER A 195 11.15 -7.14 14.22
CA SER A 195 11.51 -7.25 15.64
C SER A 195 12.71 -8.17 15.90
N ALA A 196 13.60 -8.39 14.91
CA ALA A 196 14.78 -9.26 15.04
C ALA A 196 15.47 -9.03 16.40
N LYS A 197 15.43 -10.09 17.22
CA LYS A 197 15.77 -10.16 18.65
C LYS A 197 16.87 -9.15 19.05
N GLY A 198 16.47 -8.08 19.73
CA GLY A 198 17.42 -7.19 20.40
C GLY A 198 16.88 -5.81 20.74
N LEU A 199 15.88 -5.32 20.00
CA LEU A 199 15.14 -4.11 20.36
C LEU A 199 13.68 -4.50 20.63
N VAL A 200 13.27 -4.28 21.88
CA VAL A 200 12.01 -4.70 22.48
C VAL A 200 10.84 -4.14 21.67
N ASP A 201 10.07 -5.04 21.06
CA ASP A 201 8.72 -4.79 20.57
C ASP A 201 7.76 -4.85 21.77
N THR A 202 7.61 -3.73 22.47
CA THR A 202 6.49 -3.54 23.43
C THR A 202 5.22 -3.21 22.65
N GLY A 203 4.76 -4.17 21.85
CA GLY A 203 3.42 -4.16 21.27
C GLY A 203 2.38 -4.45 22.34
N SER A 204 1.84 -3.40 22.95
CA SER A 204 0.49 -3.38 23.55
C SER A 204 0.09 -1.93 23.87
N GLY A 205 -0.01 -1.10 22.83
CA GLY A 205 -0.68 0.19 22.90
C GLY A 205 -2.20 0.03 22.89
N LEU A 206 -2.75 -0.83 23.76
CA LEU A 206 -4.16 -0.75 24.12
C LEU A 206 -4.29 0.36 25.17
N ASN A 207 -4.94 1.42 24.73
CA ASN A 207 -5.44 2.54 25.53
C ASN A 207 -6.15 2.05 26.81
N SER A 208 -5.44 2.02 27.94
CA SER A 208 -6.02 1.83 29.28
C SER A 208 -6.00 3.17 30.01
N THR A 209 -6.94 4.04 29.68
CA THR A 209 -7.26 5.21 30.50
C THR A 209 -7.98 4.73 31.75
N THR A 210 -7.25 4.60 32.85
CA THR A 210 -7.84 4.69 34.20
C THR A 210 -6.81 5.31 35.13
N GLY A 211 -6.96 6.62 35.36
CA GLY A 211 -6.26 7.27 36.47
C GLY A 211 -6.90 6.86 37.80
N ASN A 212 -6.09 6.72 38.85
CA ASN A 212 -6.11 7.69 39.95
C ASN A 212 -4.95 7.43 40.93
N SER A 213 -4.38 8.54 41.41
CA SER A 213 -3.81 8.79 42.75
C SER A 213 -2.54 8.06 43.24
N ASP A 214 -1.49 8.88 43.41
CA ASP A 214 -0.71 9.05 44.65
C ASP A 214 0.01 7.85 45.28
N ARG A 215 1.35 7.86 45.21
CA ARG A 215 2.26 8.12 46.35
C ARG A 215 3.71 7.90 45.97
N GLY A 216 4.56 8.84 46.40
CA GLY A 216 6.00 8.82 46.17
C GLY A 216 6.71 7.63 46.82
N GLY A 217 7.84 7.28 46.24
CA GLY A 217 8.75 6.25 46.74
C GLY A 217 10.05 6.28 45.97
N SER A 218 10.98 7.12 46.40
CA SER A 218 12.37 7.11 45.95
C SER A 218 13.03 5.79 46.36
N GLY A 219 13.45 4.98 45.39
CA GLY A 219 14.12 3.71 45.62
C GLY A 219 15.21 3.46 44.60
N SER A 220 16.43 3.86 44.93
CA SER A 220 17.65 3.51 44.21
C SER A 220 17.98 2.05 44.46
N GLY A 221 17.92 1.21 43.42
CA GLY A 221 18.24 -0.22 43.49
C GLY A 221 19.21 -0.63 42.39
N SER A 222 20.50 -0.59 42.72
CA SER A 222 21.59 -1.17 41.92
C SER A 222 21.58 -2.68 42.07
N GLY A 223 21.34 -3.43 40.99
CA GLY A 223 21.31 -4.89 41.00
C GLY A 223 22.13 -5.49 39.87
N SER A 224 23.40 -5.78 40.16
CA SER A 224 24.30 -6.59 39.33
C SER A 224 23.92 -8.06 39.46
N GLY A 225 23.58 -8.73 38.35
CA GLY A 225 23.23 -10.15 38.32
C GLY A 225 23.91 -10.89 37.18
N SER A 226 25.14 -11.32 37.41
CA SER A 226 25.89 -12.25 36.57
C SER A 226 25.35 -13.66 36.77
N GLY A 227 24.79 -14.28 35.72
CA GLY A 227 24.25 -15.64 35.76
C GLY A 227 24.79 -16.49 34.62
N SER A 228 25.93 -17.13 34.85
CA SER A 228 26.48 -18.20 34.01
C SER A 228 25.63 -19.45 34.16
N SER A 229 25.16 -20.05 33.06
CA SER A 229 24.77 -21.45 33.05
C SER A 229 25.30 -22.15 31.80
N SER A 230 26.28 -23.01 32.08
CA SER A 230 26.80 -24.07 31.24
C SER A 230 25.76 -25.18 31.12
N GLY A 231 25.53 -25.66 29.89
CA GLY A 231 24.64 -26.78 29.61
C GLY A 231 25.09 -27.51 28.35
N SER A 232 26.03 -28.44 28.55
CA SER A 232 26.52 -29.40 27.58
C SER A 232 25.44 -30.44 27.25
N GLY A 233 25.23 -30.76 25.98
CA GLY A 233 24.29 -31.80 25.55
C GLY A 233 24.58 -32.26 24.13
N SER A 234 25.54 -33.17 24.00
CA SER A 234 25.87 -33.89 22.78
C SER A 234 24.72 -34.84 22.38
N SER A 235 24.29 -34.82 21.12
CA SER A 235 23.79 -36.03 20.48
C SER A 235 24.09 -36.03 18.97
N SER A 236 24.87 -37.03 18.62
CA SER A 236 25.23 -37.52 17.29
C SER A 236 24.04 -38.16 16.59
N GLY A 237 23.88 -37.89 15.30
CA GLY A 237 22.88 -38.56 14.45
C GLY A 237 23.34 -38.59 12.99
N SER A 238 24.18 -39.57 12.68
CA SER A 238 24.63 -39.94 11.34
C SER A 238 23.47 -40.53 10.54
N GLY A 239 23.24 -40.08 9.30
CA GLY A 239 22.22 -40.63 8.41
C GLY A 239 22.56 -40.38 6.95
N SER A 240 23.37 -41.27 6.38
CA SER A 240 23.64 -41.36 4.94
C SER A 240 22.42 -41.93 4.21
N ALA A 241 21.99 -41.30 3.12
CA ALA A 241 21.20 -41.98 2.09
C ALA A 241 21.60 -41.47 0.71
N ARG A 242 22.32 -42.34 0.00
CA ARG A 242 22.58 -42.31 -1.44
C ARG A 242 21.29 -42.74 -2.15
N GLY A 243 20.91 -42.02 -3.21
CA GLY A 243 19.85 -42.43 -4.13
C GLY A 243 20.28 -42.12 -5.56
N SER A 244 20.81 -43.14 -6.24
CA SER A 244 21.14 -43.15 -7.66
C SER A 244 20.05 -43.90 -8.43
N GLY A 245 19.61 -43.35 -9.56
CA GLY A 245 18.71 -43.96 -10.55
C GLY A 245 18.02 -42.85 -11.34
N GLY A 246 18.23 -42.61 -12.63
CA GLY A 246 18.72 -43.47 -13.70
C GLY A 246 17.53 -43.94 -14.55
N SER A 247 17.52 -43.56 -15.84
CA SER A 247 16.56 -43.92 -16.92
C SER A 247 15.41 -42.91 -17.10
N SER A 248 14.97 -42.51 -18.29
CA SER A 248 15.38 -42.79 -19.67
C SER A 248 14.49 -41.92 -20.59
N SER A 249 15.11 -41.34 -21.62
CA SER A 249 14.59 -41.21 -22.98
C SER A 249 13.08 -41.07 -23.22
N ASN A 250 12.62 -39.88 -23.64
CA ASN A 250 11.81 -39.79 -24.86
C ASN A 250 11.78 -38.36 -25.42
N ARG A 251 12.42 -38.22 -26.58
CA ARG A 251 12.59 -36.99 -27.36
C ARG A 251 11.81 -37.17 -28.66
N PRO A 252 10.71 -36.44 -28.91
CA PRO A 252 10.10 -36.41 -30.23
C PRO A 252 10.73 -35.32 -31.11
N ALA A 253 11.13 -35.77 -32.30
CA ALA A 253 11.31 -35.08 -33.58
C ALA A 253 11.19 -33.54 -33.61
N GLN A 254 12.34 -32.93 -33.88
CA GLN A 254 12.51 -31.59 -34.43
C GLN A 254 12.43 -31.70 -35.96
N THR A 255 11.36 -31.18 -36.57
CA THR A 255 11.26 -31.01 -38.02
C THR A 255 11.42 -29.53 -38.38
N ASN A 256 12.52 -29.23 -39.06
CA ASN A 256 12.74 -27.97 -39.79
C ASN A 256 11.71 -27.81 -40.91
N PRO A 257 11.29 -26.57 -41.20
CA PRO A 257 11.09 -26.15 -42.56
C PRO A 257 12.14 -25.12 -42.99
N ALA A 258 12.60 -25.33 -44.22
CA ALA A 258 13.51 -24.48 -44.98
C ALA A 258 12.91 -23.09 -45.23
N ALA A 259 13.75 -22.06 -45.16
CA ALA A 259 13.48 -20.78 -45.78
C ALA A 259 14.70 -20.38 -46.63
N SER A 260 14.55 -20.67 -47.93
CA SER A 260 15.27 -20.09 -49.04
C SER A 260 14.93 -18.60 -49.16
N GLY A 261 15.92 -17.74 -49.40
CA GLY A 261 15.67 -16.31 -49.63
C GLY A 261 16.93 -15.48 -49.77
N SER A 262 17.61 -15.63 -50.91
CA SER A 262 18.69 -14.78 -51.41
C SER A 262 18.19 -13.38 -51.81
N GLY A 263 19.01 -12.34 -51.59
CA GLY A 263 18.81 -10.97 -52.08
C GLY A 263 19.53 -9.95 -51.19
N VAL A 264 20.85 -9.78 -51.32
CA VAL A 264 21.55 -8.82 -52.21
C VAL A 264 21.25 -7.35 -51.88
N ALA A 265 22.35 -6.68 -51.51
CA ALA A 265 22.60 -5.28 -51.21
C ALA A 265 21.78 -4.21 -51.95
N ASN A 266 21.47 -3.11 -51.26
CA ASN A 266 21.92 -1.80 -51.74
C ASN A 266 22.06 -0.78 -50.61
N SER A 267 23.27 -0.25 -50.48
CA SER A 267 23.68 0.89 -49.68
C SER A 267 23.44 2.17 -50.50
N THR A 268 22.61 3.07 -49.99
CA THR A 268 22.55 4.45 -50.49
C THR A 268 22.60 5.41 -49.31
N SER A 269 23.81 5.93 -49.06
CA SER A 269 24.05 7.13 -48.28
C SER A 269 23.49 8.34 -49.03
N ILE A 270 22.48 9.01 -48.46
CA ILE A 270 22.09 10.35 -48.88
C ILE A 270 22.40 11.30 -47.72
N SER A 271 23.54 11.97 -47.87
CA SER A 271 23.90 13.21 -47.21
C SER A 271 23.16 14.36 -47.89
N THR A 272 22.28 15.05 -47.17
CA THR A 272 21.76 16.36 -47.57
C THR A 272 22.01 17.37 -46.46
N SER A 273 22.89 18.30 -46.79
CA SER A 273 23.24 19.52 -46.08
C SER A 273 22.16 20.60 -46.21
N GLY A 274 21.75 21.17 -45.08
CA GLY A 274 21.18 22.52 -44.91
C GLY A 274 19.70 22.74 -45.26
N PRO A 275 19.07 23.88 -44.85
CA PRO A 275 19.59 25.00 -44.07
C PRO A 275 18.88 25.24 -42.72
N ASN A 276 19.55 26.06 -41.90
CA ASN A 276 19.08 26.73 -40.69
C ASN A 276 17.87 27.65 -40.95
N PRO A 277 16.79 27.58 -40.15
CA PRO A 277 15.97 28.74 -39.88
C PRO A 277 16.03 29.14 -38.40
N SER A 278 16.59 30.33 -38.17
CA SER A 278 16.25 31.14 -37.02
C SER A 278 14.78 31.53 -37.11
N THR A 279 13.98 31.16 -36.12
CA THR A 279 12.77 31.93 -35.81
C THR A 279 12.48 31.80 -34.32
N THR A 280 12.86 32.86 -33.61
CA THR A 280 12.35 33.26 -32.30
C THR A 280 10.82 33.23 -32.33
N GLY A 281 10.23 32.35 -31.52
CA GLY A 281 8.78 32.19 -31.39
C GLY A 281 8.44 31.56 -30.06
N VAL A 282 8.63 32.31 -28.97
CA VAL A 282 8.05 32.02 -27.67
C VAL A 282 6.53 32.05 -27.79
N ILE A 283 5.90 30.88 -27.86
CA ILE A 283 4.46 30.75 -27.61
C ILE A 283 4.33 30.14 -26.22
N SER A 284 4.25 31.01 -25.21
CA SER A 284 3.75 30.68 -23.89
C SER A 284 2.28 30.29 -24.01
N ALA A 285 2.00 29.00 -24.17
CA ALA A 285 0.68 28.45 -23.91
C ALA A 285 0.55 28.23 -22.40
N ALA A 286 0.38 29.32 -21.66
CA ALA A 286 -0.21 29.27 -20.32
C ALA A 286 -1.67 28.85 -20.50
N ARG A 287 -1.95 27.55 -20.35
CA ARG A 287 -3.31 27.11 -20.05
C ARG A 287 -3.53 27.36 -18.56
N GLU A 288 -4.18 28.48 -18.27
CA GLU A 288 -5.01 28.63 -17.09
C GLU A 288 -6.01 27.47 -17.06
N LEU A 289 -5.84 26.57 -16.09
CA LEU A 289 -6.93 25.73 -15.61
C LEU A 289 -7.56 26.48 -14.44
N GLU A 290 -8.66 27.16 -14.77
CA GLU A 290 -9.71 27.65 -13.88
C GLU A 290 -9.88 26.74 -12.65
N LEU A 291 -9.33 27.18 -11.52
CA LEU A 291 -9.57 26.60 -10.20
C LEU A 291 -10.86 27.22 -9.63
N SER A 292 -12.02 26.89 -10.21
CA SER A 292 -13.32 27.29 -9.69
C SER A 292 -14.05 26.08 -9.09
N ARG A 293 -13.66 25.71 -7.86
CA ARG A 293 -14.56 25.07 -6.88
C ARG A 293 -14.12 25.49 -5.47
N ALA A 294 -14.54 26.70 -5.08
CA ALA A 294 -14.63 27.05 -3.69
C ALA A 294 -15.60 26.05 -3.03
N ALA A 295 -15.05 25.19 -2.17
CA ALA A 295 -15.85 24.44 -1.22
C ALA A 295 -16.42 25.44 -0.21
N THR A 296 -17.63 25.95 -0.49
CA THR A 296 -18.45 26.62 0.51
C THR A 296 -18.81 25.58 1.56
N VAL A 297 -18.00 25.51 2.62
CA VAL A 297 -18.40 24.88 3.88
C VAL A 297 -19.49 25.76 4.47
N VAL A 298 -20.74 25.42 4.19
CA VAL A 298 -21.90 25.97 4.92
C VAL A 298 -21.83 25.37 6.32
N ILE A 299 -21.21 26.09 7.25
CA ILE A 299 -21.39 25.85 8.68
C ILE A 299 -22.82 26.29 8.99
N CYS A 300 -23.75 25.33 8.98
CA CYS A 300 -25.09 25.56 9.49
C CYS A 300 -24.98 25.70 11.02
N LEU A 301 -24.86 26.94 11.51
CA LEU A 301 -25.09 27.24 12.91
C LEU A 301 -26.57 26.96 13.21
N ILE A 302 -26.85 25.83 13.85
CA ILE A 302 -28.14 25.58 14.48
C ILE A 302 -28.19 26.47 15.73
N THR A 303 -28.76 27.66 15.60
CA THR A 303 -29.18 28.47 16.74
C THR A 303 -30.39 27.78 17.36
N VAL A 304 -30.19 27.08 18.48
CA VAL A 304 -31.29 26.54 19.29
C VAL A 304 -31.94 27.73 20.02
N GLY A 305 -33.07 28.20 19.50
CA GLY A 305 -33.92 29.17 20.17
C GLY A 305 -34.58 28.52 21.39
N ALA A 306 -34.17 28.92 22.59
CA ALA A 306 -34.87 28.61 23.83
C ALA A 306 -36.17 29.44 23.90
N GLY A 307 -37.28 28.84 23.48
CA GLY A 307 -38.63 29.38 23.71
C GLY A 307 -39.12 28.98 25.11
N PHE A 308 -38.88 29.83 26.09
CA PHE A 308 -39.52 29.77 27.41
C PHE A 308 -40.86 30.50 27.31
N VAL A 309 -41.97 29.75 27.26
CA VAL A 309 -43.33 30.31 27.41
C VAL A 309 -43.90 29.73 28.69
N GLY A 310 -44.19 30.61 29.64
CA GLY A 310 -44.80 30.28 30.91
C GLY A 310 -46.27 29.94 30.78
N LEU A 311 -46.71 29.10 31.72
CA LEU A 311 -48.04 29.08 32.35
C LEU A 311 -47.85 28.48 33.75
#